data_AF-X0SIL6-F1
#
_entry.id   AF-X0SIL6-F1
#
_cell.length_a   1.000
_cell.length_b   1.000
_cell.length_c   1.000
_cell.angle_alpha   90.00
_cell.angle_beta   90.00
_cell.angle_gamma   90.00
#
_symmetry.space_group_name_H-M   'P 1'
#
loop_
_entity.id
_entity.type
_entity.pdbx_description
1 polymer ?
#
loop_
_entity_poly.entity_id
_entity_poly.type
_entity_poly.pdbx_seq_one_letter_code
_entity_poly.pdbx_strand_id
1 'polypeptide(L)' 'YVTQAQTRPPTFVFFVNAPSILHFSYRRYLENYIRKAFGFQGTAIKLIFRSRAEV' A
#
# COMPACT_ATOMS: atom_id res chain seq x y z
N TYR A 1 5.82 8.75 -1.88
CA TYR A 1 4.51 9.27 -1.43
C TYR A 1 3.44 8.21 -1.71
N VAL A 2 2.22 8.39 -1.21
CA VAL A 2 1.14 7.39 -1.36
C VAL A 2 -0.14 8.05 -1.87
N THR A 3 -0.86 7.37 -2.76
CA THR A 3 -2.18 7.81 -3.25
C THR A 3 -3.19 6.67 -3.15
N GLN A 4 -4.47 7.01 -2.96
CA GLN A 4 -5.56 6.06 -3.08
C GLN A 4 -6.06 6.06 -4.53
N ALA A 5 -5.79 4.98 -5.25
CA ALA A 5 -6.16 4.86 -6.67
C ALA A 5 -7.59 4.34 -6.88
N GLN A 6 -8.10 3.51 -5.95
CA GLN A 6 -9.45 2.96 -6.02
C GLN A 6 -10.09 2.89 -4.63
N THR A 7 -11.42 3.01 -4.60
CA THR A 7 -12.21 3.02 -3.36
C THR A 7 -12.83 1.67 -3.05
N ARG A 8 -13.17 0.85 -4.06
CA ARG A 8 -13.80 -0.47 -3.91
C ARG A 8 -13.15 -1.49 -4.86
N PRO A 9 -12.15 -2.29 -4.41
CA PRO A 9 -11.56 -2.32 -3.06
C PRO A 9 -10.59 -1.14 -2.80
N PRO A 10 -10.42 -0.71 -1.53
CA PRO A 10 -9.43 0.30 -1.15
C PRO A 10 -8.03 -0.09 -1.65
N THR A 11 -7.52 0.67 -2.62
CA THR A 11 -6.24 0.38 -3.27
C THR A 11 -5.30 1.56 -3.08
N PHE A 12 -4.18 1.31 -2.40
CA PHE A 12 -3.13 2.29 -2.12
C PHE A 12 -1.92 2.02 -3.02
N VAL A 13 -1.50 3.04 -3.74
CA VAL A 13 -0.31 3.02 -4.59
C VAL A 13 0.79 3.79 -3.90
N PHE A 14 1.87 3.09 -3.54
CA PHE A 14 3.07 3.65 -2.96
C PHE A 14 4.09 3.89 -4.06
N PHE A 15 4.51 5.13 -4.20
CA PHE A 15 5.63 5.50 -5.05
C PHE A 15 6.88 5.53 -4.18
N VAL A 16 7.73 4.54 -4.39
CA VAL A 16 9.01 4.32 -3.69
C VAL A 16 10.15 4.32 -4.69
N ASN A 17 11.39 4.53 -4.24
CA ASN A 17 12.54 4.54 -5.16
C ASN A 17 12.92 3.12 -5.59
N ALA A 18 12.87 2.16 -4.67
CA ALA A 18 13.18 0.75 -4.93
C ALA A 18 12.07 -0.14 -4.35
N PRO A 19 11.10 -0.60 -5.15
CA PRO A 19 10.09 -1.54 -4.67
C PRO A 19 10.63 -2.96 -4.46
N SER A 20 11.74 -3.32 -5.13
CA SER A 20 12.37 -4.65 -5.06
C SER A 20 12.99 -5.00 -3.71
N ILE A 21 13.43 -3.99 -2.95
CA ILE A 21 13.99 -4.18 -1.59
C ILE A 21 12.91 -4.37 -0.52
N LEU A 22 11.64 -4.19 -0.88
CA LEU A 22 10.55 -4.15 0.08
C LEU A 22 10.15 -5.57 0.47
N HIS A 23 10.62 -6.00 1.63
CA HIS A 23 10.31 -7.32 2.16
C HIS A 23 8.82 -7.46 2.51
N PHE A 24 8.29 -8.69 2.39
CA PHE A 24 6.86 -8.96 2.63
C PHE A 24 6.40 -8.58 4.04
N SER A 25 7.30 -8.63 5.03
CA SER A 25 6.99 -8.24 6.42
C SER A 25 6.67 -6.75 6.53
N TYR A 26 7.41 -5.90 5.82
CA TYR A 26 7.17 -4.46 5.80
C TYR A 26 5.86 -4.13 5.07
N ARG A 27 5.54 -4.87 4.00
CA ARG A 27 4.23 -4.79 3.34
C ARG A 27 3.09 -5.11 4.29
N ARG A 28 3.20 -6.20 5.07
CA ARG A 28 2.19 -6.57 6.09
C ARG A 28 2.07 -5.53 7.19
N TYR A 29 3.20 -4.97 7.63
CA TYR A 29 3.22 -3.89 8.62
C TYR A 29 2.43 -2.66 8.12
N LEU A 30 2.69 -2.21 6.89
CA LEU A 30 1.98 -1.07 6.29
C LEU A 30 0.49 -1.36 6.13
N GLU A 31 0.11 -2.57 5.70
CA GLU A 31 -1.30 -2.96 5.59
C GLU A 31 -2.02 -2.87 6.93
N ASN A 32 -1.42 -3.46 7.98
CA ASN A 32 -1.97 -3.44 9.32
C ASN A 32 -2.05 -2.02 9.89
N TYR A 33 -1.07 -1.18 9.59
CA TYR A 33 -1.07 0.22 10.01
C TYR A 33 -2.22 1.01 9.36
N ILE A 34 -2.38 0.91 8.02
CA ILE A 34 -3.49 1.54 7.29
C ILE A 34 -4.83 1.02 7.79
N ARG A 35 -4.93 -0.29 8.02
CA ARG A 35 -6.14 -0.92 8.54
C ARG A 35 -6.55 -0.35 9.89
N LYS A 36 -5.58 -0.13 10.79
CA LYS A 36 -5.80 0.48 12.12
C LYS A 36 -6.13 1.97 12.02
N ALA A 37 -5.45 2.72 11.15
CA ALA A 37 -5.63 4.16 11.03
C ALA A 37 -6.99 4.55 10.45
N PHE A 38 -7.50 3.79 9.47
CA PHE A 38 -8.74 4.12 8.75
C PHE A 38 -9.91 3.16 9.03
N GLY A 39 -9.74 2.21 9.95
CA GLY A 39 -10.82 1.32 10.38
C GLY A 39 -11.26 0.27 9.36
N PHE A 40 -10.40 -0.14 8.42
CA PHE A 40 -10.72 -1.14 7.39
C PHE A 40 -10.78 -2.60 7.93
N GLN A 41 -11.32 -2.83 9.12
CA GLN A 41 -11.48 -4.19 9.64
C GLN A 41 -12.41 -5.01 8.73
N GLY A 42 -12.03 -6.26 8.42
CA GLY A 42 -12.80 -7.15 7.53
C GLY A 42 -12.81 -6.77 6.04
N THR A 43 -12.25 -5.63 5.64
CA THR A 43 -12.19 -5.22 4.21
C THR A 43 -10.87 -5.61 3.57
N ALA A 44 -10.89 -6.11 2.33
CA ALA A 44 -9.67 -6.36 1.57
C ALA A 44 -9.00 -5.03 1.18
N ILE A 45 -7.72 -4.88 1.52
CA ILE A 45 -6.90 -3.70 1.17
C ILE A 45 -5.86 -4.15 0.14
N LYS A 46 -5.73 -3.42 -0.97
CA LYS A 46 -4.68 -3.68 -1.96
C LYS A 46 -3.56 -2.66 -1.81
N LEU A 47 -2.35 -3.14 -1.56
CA LEU A 47 -1.12 -2.32 -1.59
C LEU A 47 -0.33 -2.63 -2.84
N ILE A 48 -0.08 -1.61 -3.66
CA ILE A 48 0.73 -1.64 -4.88
C ILE A 48 1.95 -0.76 -4.64
N PHE A 49 3.14 -1.28 -4.91
CA PHE A 49 4.39 -0.52 -4.82
C PHE A 49 4.91 -0.30 -6.25
N ARG A 50 5.09 0.96 -6.64
CA ARG A 50 5.67 1.35 -7.93
C ARG A 50 6.97 2.11 -7.72
N SER A 51 7.90 1.92 -8.65
CA SER A 51 9.11 2.72 -8.68
C SER A 51 8.78 4.12 -9.21
N ARG A 52 9.38 5.17 -8.66
CA ARG A 52 9.23 6.53 -9.20
C ARG A 52 9.88 6.68 -10.58
N ALA A 53 10.81 5.79 -10.94
CA ALA A 53 11.51 5.82 -12.22
C ALA A 53 10.65 5.32 -13.40
N GLU A 54 9.51 4.67 -13.14
CA GLU A 54 8.57 4.16 -14.16
C GLU A 54 7.38 5.10 -14.42
N VAL A 55 7.43 6.36 -13.96
CA VAL A 55 6.33 7.34 -14.13
C VAL A 55 6.79 8.52 -14.97
#